data_AF-A0A7S0B897-F1
#
_entry.id   AF-A0A7S0B897-F1
#
_cell.length_a   1.000
_cell.length_b   1.000
_cell.length_c   1.000
_cell.angle_alpha   90.00
_cell.angle_beta   90.00
_cell.angle_gamma   90.00
#
_symmetry.space_group_name_H-M   'P 1'
#
loop_
_entity.id
_entity.type
_entity.pdbx_description
1 polymer ?
#
loop_
_entity_poly.entity_id
_entity_poly.type
_entity_poly.pdbx_seq_one_letter_code
_entity_poly.pdbx_strand_id
1 'polypeptide(L)'
;RTRGALQLKFDEDLLELFRDFVERGDVSIVLSTFWRAFGDYIGFVLSRYGIPEARIVGRTPGQAHLKGTALDDIVYANRTEEILVWLAEHPEVTGFVVLDDRAEAGAG
;
A
#
# COMPACT_ATOMS: atom_id res chain seq x y z
N ARG A 1 -15.34 3.58 -0.41
CA ARG A 1 -15.75 4.87 0.20
C ARG A 1 -15.44 4.83 1.70
N THR A 2 -14.27 5.36 2.12
CA THR A 2 -13.63 5.16 3.46
C THR A 2 -13.83 6.30 4.46
N ARG A 3 -14.47 7.41 4.06
CA ARG A 3 -14.47 8.69 4.81
C ARG A 3 -15.17 8.69 6.18
N GLY A 4 -15.88 7.62 6.55
CA GLY A 4 -16.62 7.52 7.83
C GLY A 4 -16.57 6.16 8.50
N ALA A 5 -15.75 5.23 8.00
CA ALA A 5 -15.63 3.90 8.58
C ALA A 5 -14.59 3.92 9.72
N LEU A 6 -15.05 3.77 10.96
CA LEU A 6 -14.18 3.61 12.15
C LEU A 6 -13.51 2.24 12.22
N GLN A 7 -13.88 1.34 11.30
CA GLN A 7 -13.38 -0.02 11.21
C GLN A 7 -12.98 -0.29 9.77
N LEU A 8 -11.76 -0.83 9.60
CA LEU A 8 -11.33 -1.39 8.33
C LEU A 8 -12.09 -2.70 8.13
N LYS A 9 -12.93 -2.72 7.10
CA LYS A 9 -13.60 -3.93 6.64
C LYS A 9 -12.85 -4.42 5.41
N PHE A 10 -12.42 -5.66 5.46
CA PHE A 10 -11.79 -6.33 4.35
C PHE A 10 -12.83 -7.20 3.65
N ASP A 11 -12.72 -7.28 2.33
CA ASP A 11 -13.48 -8.21 1.51
C ASP A 11 -12.67 -9.50 1.43
N GLU A 12 -13.23 -10.61 1.93
CA GLU A 12 -12.52 -11.88 2.05
C GLU A 12 -12.09 -12.43 0.69
N ASP A 13 -12.95 -12.30 -0.33
CA ASP A 13 -12.65 -12.78 -1.69
C ASP A 13 -11.46 -12.02 -2.30
N LEU A 14 -11.38 -10.71 -2.06
CA LEU A 14 -10.26 -9.89 -2.53
C LEU A 14 -8.99 -10.17 -1.73
N LEU A 15 -9.09 -10.50 -0.45
CA LEU A 15 -7.93 -10.91 0.36
C LEU A 15 -7.40 -12.27 -0.08
N GLU A 16 -8.26 -13.23 -0.42
CA GLU A 16 -7.84 -14.52 -0.97
C GLU A 16 -7.15 -14.35 -2.31
N LEU A 17 -7.72 -13.55 -3.22
CA LEU A 17 -7.10 -13.23 -4.50
C LEU A 17 -5.74 -12.54 -4.31
N PHE A 18 -5.66 -11.61 -3.35
CA PHE A 18 -4.42 -10.92 -3.04
C PHE A 18 -3.37 -11.86 -2.44
N ARG A 19 -3.76 -12.79 -1.55
CA ARG A 19 -2.86 -13.82 -1.02
C ARG A 19 -2.31 -14.67 -2.14
N ASP A 20 -3.17 -15.20 -3.00
CA ASP A 20 -2.76 -16.03 -4.14
C ASP A 20 -1.80 -15.27 -5.08
N PHE A 21 -2.05 -13.99 -5.32
CA PHE A 21 -1.15 -13.12 -6.08
C PHE A 21 0.22 -12.98 -5.40
N VAL A 22 0.24 -12.71 -4.09
CA VAL A 22 1.48 -12.52 -3.33
C VAL A 22 2.31 -13.80 -3.27
N GLU A 23 1.66 -14.94 -3.01
CA GLU A 23 2.32 -16.23 -2.90
C GLU A 23 2.87 -16.72 -4.24
N ARG A 24 2.07 -16.65 -5.32
CA ARG A 24 2.49 -17.12 -6.64
C ARG A 24 3.52 -16.21 -7.29
N GLY A 25 3.41 -14.91 -7.06
CA GLY A 25 4.34 -13.92 -7.61
C GLY A 25 5.62 -13.76 -6.79
N ASP A 26 5.70 -14.37 -5.61
CA ASP A 26 6.77 -14.18 -4.62
C ASP A 26 7.12 -12.70 -4.40
N VAL A 27 6.08 -11.86 -4.28
CA VAL A 27 6.25 -10.40 -4.23
C VAL A 27 6.40 -9.90 -2.80
N SER A 28 6.99 -8.72 -2.67
CA SER A 28 7.00 -7.92 -1.46
C SER A 28 6.00 -6.76 -1.57
N ILE A 29 5.55 -6.26 -0.42
CA ILE A 29 4.50 -5.25 -0.30
C ILE A 29 5.11 -3.95 0.24
N VAL A 30 4.83 -2.84 -0.45
CA VAL A 30 5.14 -1.49 0.01
C VAL A 30 3.83 -0.74 0.20
N LEU A 31 3.61 -0.14 1.36
CA LEU A 31 2.39 0.61 1.66
C LEU A 31 2.52 2.08 1.24
N SER A 32 1.50 2.61 0.57
CA SER A 32 1.44 4.01 0.12
C SER A 32 0.29 4.81 0.74
N THR A 33 0.39 6.14 0.69
CA THR A 33 -0.62 7.12 1.12
C THR A 33 -1.34 6.85 2.43
N PHE A 34 -2.62 6.46 2.38
CA PHE A 34 -3.45 6.24 3.57
C PHE A 34 -2.91 5.06 4.38
N TRP A 35 -2.51 3.98 3.72
CA TRP A 35 -2.14 2.72 4.36
C TRP A 35 -0.79 2.78 5.08
N ARG A 36 0.11 3.69 4.69
CA ARG A 36 1.45 3.79 5.25
C ARG A 36 1.50 4.01 6.78
N ALA A 37 0.46 4.63 7.34
CA ALA A 37 0.34 4.90 8.77
C ALA A 37 -0.13 3.69 9.56
N PHE A 38 -0.63 2.66 8.87
CA PHE A 38 -1.25 1.49 9.46
C PHE A 38 -0.40 0.23 9.28
N GLY A 39 0.92 0.37 9.07
CA GLY A 39 1.81 -0.75 8.76
C GLY A 39 1.63 -1.96 9.68
N ASP A 40 1.73 -1.75 11.00
CA ASP A 40 1.58 -2.82 11.99
C ASP A 40 0.17 -3.44 11.96
N TYR A 41 -0.86 -2.62 11.79
CA TYR A 41 -2.25 -3.10 11.72
C TYR A 41 -2.50 -3.91 10.44
N ILE A 42 -1.98 -3.45 9.30
CA ILE A 42 -2.11 -4.16 8.02
C ILE A 42 -1.31 -5.45 8.04
N GLY A 43 -0.09 -5.44 8.59
CA GLY A 43 0.68 -6.66 8.82
C GLY A 43 -0.11 -7.67 9.64
N PHE A 44 -0.62 -7.24 10.80
CA PHE A 44 -1.45 -8.08 11.66
C PHE A 44 -2.69 -8.64 10.95
N VAL A 45 -3.41 -7.82 10.18
CA VAL A 45 -4.58 -8.31 9.44
C VAL A 45 -4.15 -9.33 8.39
N LEU A 46 -3.20 -8.98 7.53
CA LEU A 46 -2.75 -9.85 6.43
C LEU A 46 -2.21 -11.20 6.94
N SER A 47 -1.54 -11.22 8.10
CA SER A 47 -1.05 -12.46 8.71
C SER A 47 -2.15 -13.40 9.16
N ARG A 48 -3.31 -12.86 9.58
CA ARG A 48 -4.51 -13.64 9.92
C ARG A 48 -5.14 -14.29 8.69
N TYR A 49 -4.87 -13.76 7.50
CA TYR A 49 -5.31 -14.29 6.21
C TYR A 49 -4.20 -15.07 5.48
N GLY A 50 -3.09 -15.39 6.16
CA GLY A 50 -2.03 -16.26 5.63
C GLY A 50 -0.91 -15.54 4.88
N ILE A 51 -0.91 -14.20 4.80
CA ILE A 51 0.17 -13.43 4.21
C ILE A 51 1.13 -12.97 5.33
N PRO A 52 2.37 -13.50 5.41
CA PRO A 52 3.26 -13.17 6.52
C PRO A 52 3.57 -11.68 6.62
N GLU A 53 3.65 -11.14 7.83
CA GLU A 53 3.95 -9.71 8.07
C GLU A 53 5.28 -9.28 7.43
N ALA A 54 6.24 -10.20 7.37
CA ALA A 54 7.53 -10.01 6.71
C ALA A 54 7.43 -9.73 5.20
N ARG A 55 6.27 -9.96 4.57
CA ARG A 55 6.03 -9.56 3.18
C ARG A 55 5.91 -8.03 3.04
N ILE A 56 5.60 -7.30 4.10
CA ILE A 56 5.61 -5.83 4.09
C ILE A 56 7.05 -5.35 4.35
N VAL A 57 7.69 -4.85 3.30
CA VAL A 57 9.12 -4.45 3.33
C VAL A 57 9.31 -2.96 3.56
N GLY A 58 8.24 -2.18 3.48
CA GLY A 58 8.36 -0.74 3.70
C GLY A 58 7.09 0.04 3.42
N ARG A 59 7.29 1.35 3.38
CA ARG A 59 6.29 2.34 3.06
C ARG A 59 6.94 3.47 2.28
N THR A 60 6.21 4.02 1.31
CA THR A 60 6.67 5.17 0.52
C THR A 60 6.96 6.40 1.40
N PRO A 61 7.73 7.41 0.95
CA PRO A 61 7.98 8.68 1.68
C PRO A 61 6.80 9.66 1.69
N GLY A 62 6.74 10.62 2.64
CA GLY A 62 5.61 11.59 2.84
C GLY A 62 4.88 11.50 4.20
N GLN A 63 3.75 12.19 4.39
CA GLN A 63 2.90 12.08 5.59
C GLN A 63 1.60 11.34 5.27
N ALA A 64 1.01 10.69 6.27
CA ALA A 64 -0.31 10.07 6.10
C ALA A 64 -1.40 11.13 6.32
N HIS A 65 -2.37 11.21 5.40
CA HIS A 65 -3.53 12.11 5.50
C HIS A 65 -4.56 11.66 6.56
N LEU A 66 -4.11 11.49 7.81
CA LEU A 66 -4.94 11.03 8.94
C LEU A 66 -5.84 12.14 9.50
N LYS A 67 -5.46 13.40 9.30
CA LYS A 67 -6.26 14.58 9.63
C LYS A 67 -6.62 15.24 8.30
N GLY A 68 -7.89 15.59 8.10
CA GLY A 68 -8.42 16.22 6.87
C GLY A 68 -7.85 17.61 6.53
N THR A 69 -6.63 17.92 6.95
CA THR A 69 -5.84 19.06 6.52
C THR A 69 -4.97 18.61 5.36
N ALA A 70 -5.33 19.03 4.15
CA ALA A 70 -4.61 18.80 2.91
C ALA A 70 -3.30 19.62 2.81
N LEU A 71 -2.50 19.62 3.86
CA LEU A 71 -1.13 20.15 3.84
C LEU A 71 -0.20 18.95 4.00
N ASP A 72 -0.07 18.22 2.90
CA ASP A 72 1.17 17.50 2.64
C ASP A 72 2.17 18.53 2.12
N ASP A 73 3.38 18.57 2.68
CA ASP A 73 4.49 19.31 2.05
C ASP A 73 4.95 18.64 0.74
N ILE A 74 4.51 17.39 0.49
CA ILE A 74 4.82 16.61 -0.71
C ILE A 74 3.52 16.01 -1.26
N VAL A 75 2.89 16.71 -2.21
CA VAL A 75 1.73 16.20 -2.95
C VAL A 75 2.23 15.50 -4.22
N TYR A 76 2.18 14.17 -4.24
CA TYR A 76 2.45 13.39 -5.46
C TYR A 76 1.25 13.44 -6.40
N ALA A 77 1.49 13.52 -7.71
CA ALA A 77 0.41 13.57 -8.70
C ALA A 77 -0.38 12.25 -8.76
N ASN A 78 0.31 11.11 -8.60
CA ASN A 78 -0.27 9.77 -8.60
C ASN A 78 0.54 8.81 -7.70
N ARG A 79 0.10 7.55 -7.57
CA ARG A 79 0.80 6.54 -6.75
C ARG A 79 2.11 6.09 -7.40
N THR A 80 2.21 6.18 -8.73
CA THR A 80 3.44 5.87 -9.46
C THR A 80 4.57 6.82 -9.05
N GLU A 81 4.34 8.12 -9.01
CA GLU A 81 5.36 9.09 -8.58
C GLU A 81 5.82 8.81 -7.14
N GLU A 82 4.88 8.50 -6.25
CA GLU A 82 5.18 8.20 -4.86
C GLU A 82 6.05 6.95 -4.69
N ILE A 83 5.76 5.87 -5.43
CA ILE A 83 6.58 4.65 -5.39
C ILE A 83 7.92 4.84 -6.08
N LEU A 84 8.02 5.69 -7.13
CA LEU A 84 9.30 5.99 -7.79
C LEU A 84 10.29 6.67 -6.84
N VAL A 85 9.82 7.51 -5.91
CA VAL A 85 10.70 8.08 -4.87
C VAL A 85 11.21 7.00 -3.93
N TRP A 86 10.36 6.04 -3.53
CA TRP A 86 10.81 4.90 -2.72
C TRP A 86 11.83 4.05 -3.50
N LEU A 87 11.56 3.76 -4.77
CA LEU A 87 12.45 2.96 -5.63
C LEU A 87 13.82 3.63 -5.87
N ALA A 88 13.90 4.96 -5.84
CA ALA A 88 15.18 5.67 -5.95
C ALA A 88 16.14 5.35 -4.79
N GLU A 89 15.61 4.99 -3.62
CA GLU A 89 16.38 4.56 -2.45
C GLU A 89 16.58 3.03 -2.40
N HIS A 90 15.94 2.28 -3.30
CA HIS A 90 15.88 0.82 -3.35
C HIS A 90 16.25 0.27 -4.74
N PRO A 91 17.50 0.47 -5.20
CA PRO A 91 17.95 0.07 -6.54
C PRO A 91 17.95 -1.46 -6.78
N GLU A 92 17.86 -2.27 -5.72
CA GLU A 92 17.68 -3.71 -5.79
C GLU A 92 16.32 -4.13 -6.39
N VAL A 93 15.33 -3.23 -6.42
CA VAL A 93 14.00 -3.50 -6.94
C VAL A 93 13.95 -3.22 -8.44
N THR A 94 13.85 -4.28 -9.24
CA THR A 94 13.90 -4.19 -10.71
C THR A 94 12.52 -4.16 -11.38
N GLY A 95 11.45 -4.33 -10.62
CA GLY A 95 10.08 -4.35 -11.14
C GLY A 95 9.07 -4.09 -10.03
N PHE A 96 7.98 -3.42 -10.36
CA PHE A 96 6.91 -3.12 -9.43
C PHE A 96 5.56 -3.08 -10.15
N VAL A 97 4.48 -3.19 -9.38
CA VAL A 97 3.12 -2.95 -9.84
C VAL A 97 2.38 -2.17 -8.75
N VAL A 98 1.47 -1.28 -9.15
CA VAL A 98 0.60 -0.54 -8.25
C VAL A 98 -0.77 -1.23 -8.21
N LEU A 99 -1.21 -1.62 -7.02
CA LEU A 99 -2.57 -2.11 -6.78
C LEU A 99 -3.37 -0.99 -6.08
N ASP A 100 -4.40 -0.46 -6.74
CA ASP A 100 -5.27 0.60 -6.22
C ASP A 100 -6.69 0.38 -6.77
N ASP A 101 -7.71 0.83 -6.04
CA ASP A 101 -9.11 0.74 -6.47
C ASP A 101 -9.47 1.81 -7.52
N ARG A 102 -8.58 2.78 -7.76
CA ARG A 102 -8.75 3.84 -8.76
C ARG A 102 -7.86 3.57 -9.97
N ALA A 103 -8.48 3.53 -11.15
CA ALA A 103 -7.77 3.27 -12.41
C ALA A 103 -6.65 4.28 -12.71
N GLU A 104 -6.80 5.54 -12.28
CA GLU A 104 -5.80 6.61 -12.47
C GLU A 104 -4.56 6.48 -11.58
N ALA A 105 -4.58 5.64 -10.55
CA ALA A 105 -3.50 5.57 -9.56
C ALA A 105 -2.19 5.04 -10.16
N GLY A 106 -2.26 4.14 -11.14
CA GLY A 106 -1.11 3.58 -11.86
C GLY A 106 -0.80 4.27 -13.19
N ALA A 107 -1.50 5.38 -13.52
CA ALA A 107 -1.23 6.14 -14.74
C ALA A 107 -0.01 7.05 -14.53
N GLY A 108 1.20 6.47 -14.59
CA GLY A 108 2.47 7.17 -14.48
C GLY A 108 3.61 6.34 -15.04
#